data_AF-A0A1B7USG2-F1
#
_entry.id   AF-A0A1B7USG2-F1
#
_cell.length_a   1.000
_cell.length_b   1.000
_cell.length_c   1.000
_cell.angle_alpha   90.00
_cell.angle_beta   90.00
_cell.angle_gamma   90.00
#
_symmetry.space_group_name_H-M   'P 1'
#
loop_
_entity.id
_entity.type
_entity.pdbx_description
1 polymer ?
#
loop_
_entity_poly.entity_id
_entity_poly.type
_entity_poly.pdbx_seq_one_letter_code
_entity_poly.pdbx_strand_id
1 'polypeptide(L)'
;MFLPINRGKLTISPAHKIKYLLLVLFGLIVTTNTQVLAHTVKISADVGATIHIEPNDNPRAGEVTQAWFALTRKGGKVIPLKDCNCQLAIYAEPHAVGEPALLEPPLQPIQAERYQGIPGAEVTFPKPGAYQLQLSGKPVTEGSFKPFELKFVVTVATGKNIDTLQSRPSVNENQQGTTIGLAQPLIWLGILLLSGGILVFLVQTMKKNN
;
A
#
# COMPACT_ATOMS: atom_id res chain seq x y z
N MET A 1 -36.75 -26.79 -67.33
CA MET A 1 -35.70 -25.77 -67.51
C MET A 1 -35.39 -25.21 -66.12
N PHE A 2 -34.13 -25.24 -65.70
CA PHE A 2 -33.70 -25.10 -64.30
C PHE A 2 -34.01 -23.71 -63.69
N LEU A 3 -34.56 -23.70 -62.47
CA LEU A 3 -34.71 -22.49 -61.66
C LEU A 3 -33.36 -22.13 -61.00
N PRO A 4 -32.96 -20.84 -60.98
CA PRO A 4 -31.69 -20.44 -60.41
C PRO A 4 -31.71 -20.40 -58.87
N ILE A 5 -30.63 -20.89 -58.28
CA ILE A 5 -30.33 -20.78 -56.85
C ILE A 5 -29.92 -19.33 -56.55
N ASN A 6 -30.75 -18.60 -55.81
CA ASN A 6 -30.37 -17.29 -55.27
C ASN A 6 -29.65 -17.48 -53.92
N ARG A 7 -28.34 -17.23 -53.89
CA ARG A 7 -27.54 -17.24 -52.66
C ARG A 7 -27.81 -15.94 -51.89
N GLY A 8 -28.53 -16.06 -50.78
CA GLY A 8 -28.67 -14.98 -49.80
C GLY A 8 -27.30 -14.50 -49.31
N LYS A 9 -27.01 -13.22 -49.55
CA LYS A 9 -25.79 -12.55 -49.07
C LYS A 9 -26.02 -12.16 -47.61
N LEU A 10 -25.36 -12.83 -46.68
CA LEU A 10 -25.31 -12.43 -45.26
C LEU A 10 -24.62 -11.07 -45.15
N THR A 11 -25.41 -10.01 -44.95
CA THR A 11 -24.91 -8.68 -44.64
C THR A 11 -24.66 -8.58 -43.14
N ILE A 12 -23.38 -8.68 -42.75
CA ILE A 12 -22.94 -8.39 -41.38
C ILE A 12 -23.08 -6.88 -41.14
N SER A 13 -23.98 -6.50 -40.24
CA SER A 13 -24.26 -5.11 -39.86
C SER A 13 -23.08 -4.49 -39.09
N PRO A 14 -22.68 -3.22 -39.37
CA PRO A 14 -21.54 -2.56 -38.74
C PRO A 14 -21.75 -2.20 -37.25
N ALA A 15 -22.98 -2.34 -36.74
CA ALA A 15 -23.35 -1.98 -35.36
C ALA A 15 -22.64 -2.83 -34.27
N HIS A 16 -22.10 -4.00 -34.62
CA HIS A 16 -21.34 -4.81 -33.66
C HIS A 16 -19.96 -4.23 -33.36
N LYS A 17 -19.27 -3.63 -34.34
CA LYS A 17 -17.87 -3.20 -34.16
C LYS A 17 -17.70 -2.05 -33.16
N ILE A 18 -18.71 -1.19 -33.02
CA ILE A 18 -18.70 -0.05 -32.09
C ILE A 18 -18.90 -0.50 -30.63
N LYS A 19 -19.70 -1.55 -30.39
CA LYS A 19 -19.88 -2.13 -29.05
C LYS A 19 -18.60 -2.77 -28.51
N TYR A 20 -17.84 -3.47 -29.35
CA TYR A 20 -16.58 -4.07 -28.95
C TYR A 20 -15.48 -3.03 -28.72
N LEU A 21 -15.48 -1.91 -29.46
CA LEU A 21 -14.50 -0.84 -29.27
C LEU A 21 -14.68 -0.14 -27.91
N LEU A 22 -15.92 0.13 -27.49
CA LEU A 22 -16.23 0.67 -26.15
C LEU A 22 -15.90 -0.33 -25.03
N LEU A 23 -16.09 -1.63 -25.26
CA LEU A 23 -15.76 -2.68 -24.30
C LEU A 23 -14.23 -2.84 -24.10
N VAL A 24 -13.44 -2.67 -25.17
CA VAL A 24 -11.97 -2.71 -25.10
C VAL A 24 -11.39 -1.46 -24.43
N LEU A 25 -12.00 -0.28 -24.64
CA LEU A 25 -11.55 0.96 -24.01
C LEU A 25 -11.83 1.00 -22.50
N PHE A 26 -12.90 0.35 -22.04
CA PHE A 26 -13.23 0.24 -20.60
C PHE A 26 -12.31 -0.74 -19.85
N GLY A 27 -11.68 -1.69 -20.55
CA GLY A 27 -10.75 -2.66 -19.96
C GLY A 27 -9.35 -2.11 -19.65
N LEU A 28 -9.00 -0.92 -20.14
CA LEU A 28 -7.68 -0.30 -19.96
C LEU A 28 -7.57 0.60 -18.71
N ILE A 29 -8.67 0.78 -17.95
CA ILE A 29 -8.66 1.52 -16.68
C ILE A 29 -8.67 0.51 -15.52
N VAL A 30 -7.68 -0.38 -15.48
CA VAL A 30 -7.34 -1.08 -14.22
C VAL A 30 -6.19 -0.31 -13.62
N THR A 31 -6.53 0.76 -12.90
CA THR A 31 -5.57 1.51 -12.09
C THR A 31 -4.92 0.54 -11.11
N THR A 32 -3.60 0.57 -11.04
CA THR A 32 -2.79 -0.18 -10.08
C THR A 32 -3.31 0.09 -8.67
N ASN A 33 -4.05 -0.85 -8.11
CA ASN A 33 -4.47 -0.79 -6.72
C ASN A 33 -3.21 -0.81 -5.86
N THR A 34 -2.87 0.37 -5.32
CA THR A 34 -1.98 0.51 -4.18
C THR A 34 -2.42 -0.48 -3.11
N GLN A 35 -1.46 -1.22 -2.55
CA GLN A 35 -1.73 -2.24 -1.55
C GLN A 35 -2.65 -1.68 -0.45
N VAL A 36 -3.90 -2.15 -0.41
CA VAL A 36 -4.72 -1.96 0.79
C VAL A 36 -4.19 -2.99 1.77
N LEU A 37 -3.27 -2.57 2.63
CA LEU A 37 -2.89 -3.32 3.83
C LEU A 37 -4.17 -3.36 4.66
N ALA A 38 -4.98 -4.39 4.45
CA ALA A 38 -6.18 -4.59 5.25
C ALA A 38 -5.71 -4.76 6.69
N HIS A 39 -5.92 -3.74 7.52
CA HIS A 39 -5.43 -3.71 8.89
C HIS A 39 -5.87 -4.98 9.61
N THR A 40 -4.89 -5.79 10.00
CA THR A 40 -5.18 -7.11 10.57
C THR A 40 -5.64 -6.94 12.00
N VAL A 41 -6.90 -7.29 12.26
CA VAL A 41 -7.43 -7.34 13.63
C VAL A 41 -7.00 -8.66 14.27
N LYS A 42 -6.39 -8.58 15.46
CA LYS A 42 -6.16 -9.75 16.32
C LYS A 42 -7.05 -9.65 17.54
N ILE A 43 -7.55 -10.79 18.02
CA ILE A 43 -8.45 -10.87 19.16
C ILE A 43 -7.88 -11.88 20.16
N SER A 44 -7.91 -11.52 21.44
CA SER A 44 -7.54 -12.38 22.56
C SER A 44 -8.51 -12.09 23.70
N ALA A 45 -9.16 -13.15 24.19
CA ALA A 45 -10.26 -13.06 25.15
C ALA A 45 -11.37 -12.08 24.71
N ASP A 46 -11.56 -10.97 25.41
CA ASP A 46 -12.55 -9.92 25.10
C ASP A 46 -11.92 -8.62 24.58
N VAL A 47 -10.63 -8.67 24.21
CA VAL A 47 -9.86 -7.54 23.65
C VAL A 47 -9.50 -7.82 22.19
N GLY A 48 -9.81 -6.87 21.32
CA GLY A 48 -9.35 -6.82 19.94
C GLY A 48 -8.38 -5.66 19.74
N ALA A 49 -7.41 -5.83 18.85
CA ALA A 49 -6.55 -4.74 18.44
C ALA A 49 -6.28 -4.76 16.94
N THR A 50 -6.20 -3.56 16.39
CA THR A 50 -5.65 -3.29 15.07
C THR A 50 -4.32 -2.58 15.26
N ILE A 51 -3.30 -3.00 14.51
CA ILE A 51 -2.00 -2.33 14.49
C ILE A 51 -1.89 -1.45 13.24
N HIS A 52 -1.22 -0.32 13.38
CA HIS A 52 -0.72 0.49 12.29
C HIS A 52 0.72 0.93 12.58
N ILE A 53 1.54 1.08 11.54
CA ILE A 53 2.94 1.46 11.62
C ILE A 53 3.24 2.53 10.57
N GLU A 54 3.76 3.67 11.00
CA GLU A 54 3.97 4.81 10.10
C GLU A 54 5.28 4.72 9.30
N PRO A 55 5.32 5.18 8.04
CA PRO A 55 4.19 5.53 7.20
C PRO A 55 3.59 4.29 6.50
N ASN A 56 2.26 4.22 6.45
CA ASN A 56 1.50 3.29 5.59
C ASN A 56 1.86 1.80 5.76
N ASP A 57 2.11 1.35 7.00
CA ASP A 57 2.45 -0.02 7.36
C ASP A 57 3.70 -0.58 6.67
N ASN A 58 4.61 0.30 6.23
CA ASN A 58 5.84 -0.07 5.55
C ASN A 58 7.09 0.48 6.29
N PRO A 59 7.37 -0.02 7.51
CA PRO A 59 8.53 0.42 8.27
C PRO A 59 9.83 0.05 7.57
N ARG A 60 10.85 0.89 7.76
CA ARG A 60 12.18 0.70 7.16
C ARG A 60 13.23 0.61 8.25
N ALA A 61 14.20 -0.28 8.05
CA ALA A 61 15.26 -0.49 9.03
C ALA A 61 16.09 0.79 9.24
N GLY A 62 16.52 1.06 10.47
CA GLY A 62 17.32 2.22 10.83
C GLY A 62 16.56 3.56 10.83
N GLU A 63 15.27 3.56 10.49
CA GLU A 63 14.42 4.75 10.54
C GLU A 63 13.47 4.66 11.75
N VAL A 64 13.28 5.80 12.44
CA VAL A 64 12.29 5.89 13.51
C VAL A 64 10.90 5.84 12.88
N THR A 65 10.07 4.92 13.36
CA THR A 65 8.68 4.76 12.95
C THR A 65 7.77 4.72 14.17
N GLN A 66 6.56 5.25 14.03
CA GLN A 66 5.55 5.18 15.06
C GLN A 66 4.65 3.96 14.82
N ALA A 67 4.64 3.02 15.76
CA ALA A 67 3.67 1.92 15.79
C ALA A 67 2.57 2.24 16.80
N TRP A 68 1.32 1.96 16.46
CA TRP A 68 0.19 2.19 17.37
C TRP A 68 -0.90 1.13 17.26
N PHE A 69 -1.65 0.96 18.34
CA PHE A 69 -2.60 -0.13 18.52
C PHE A 69 -3.97 0.42 18.89
N ALA A 70 -4.95 0.32 17.99
CA ALA A 70 -6.34 0.60 18.31
C ALA A 70 -6.93 -0.55 19.13
N LEU A 71 -6.75 -0.51 20.45
CA LEU A 71 -7.32 -1.48 21.37
C LEU A 71 -8.81 -1.24 21.58
N THR A 72 -9.60 -2.30 21.51
CA THR A 72 -11.04 -2.27 21.76
C THR A 72 -11.50 -3.47 22.58
N ARG A 73 -12.54 -3.28 23.38
CA ARG A 73 -13.27 -4.38 24.03
C ARG A 73 -14.35 -4.91 23.09
N LYS A 74 -14.89 -6.09 23.41
CA LYS A 74 -16.15 -6.57 22.82
C LYS A 74 -17.20 -5.44 22.81
N GLY A 75 -17.83 -5.21 21.66
CA GLY A 75 -18.74 -4.08 21.43
C GLY A 75 -18.07 -2.82 20.89
N GLY A 76 -16.75 -2.85 20.61
CA GLY A 76 -16.04 -1.77 19.91
C GLY A 76 -15.62 -0.59 20.79
N LYS A 77 -15.76 -0.70 22.12
CA LYS A 77 -15.33 0.35 23.06
C LYS A 77 -13.81 0.41 23.12
N VAL A 78 -13.23 1.59 22.85
CA VAL A 78 -11.78 1.81 22.90
C VAL A 78 -11.23 1.57 24.30
N ILE A 79 -10.06 0.95 24.40
CA ILE A 79 -9.25 0.83 25.61
C ILE A 79 -8.09 1.83 25.49
N PRO A 80 -8.12 2.98 26.20
CA PRO A 80 -6.99 3.90 26.21
C PRO A 80 -5.84 3.31 27.04
N LEU A 81 -4.61 3.70 26.73
CA LEU A 81 -3.39 3.24 27.41
C LEU A 81 -3.47 3.48 28.92
N LYS A 82 -4.02 4.62 29.37
CA LYS A 82 -4.19 4.92 30.80
C LYS A 82 -5.03 3.89 31.58
N ASP A 83 -5.86 3.10 30.90
CA ASP A 83 -6.70 2.06 31.51
C ASP A 83 -6.07 0.66 31.36
N CYS A 84 -4.88 0.56 30.75
CA CYS A 84 -4.15 -0.68 30.51
C CYS A 84 -2.72 -0.63 31.06
N ASN A 85 -2.36 -1.60 31.87
CA ASN A 85 -0.96 -1.91 32.16
C ASN A 85 -0.40 -2.72 30.98
N CYS A 86 -0.19 -2.02 29.86
CA CYS A 86 0.22 -2.60 28.58
C CYS A 86 1.75 -2.58 28.44
N GLN A 87 2.29 -3.59 27.75
CA GLN A 87 3.71 -3.70 27.39
C GLN A 87 3.84 -4.15 25.94
N LEU A 88 4.88 -3.65 25.26
CA LEU A 88 5.22 -4.03 23.90
C LEU A 88 6.60 -4.69 23.89
N ALA A 89 6.66 -5.92 23.40
CA ALA A 89 7.90 -6.66 23.15
C ALA A 89 8.01 -6.94 21.65
N ILE A 90 9.21 -6.77 21.09
CA ILE A 90 9.48 -6.96 19.67
C ILE A 90 10.55 -8.03 19.50
N TYR A 91 10.27 -9.04 18.67
CA TYR A 91 11.16 -10.15 18.37
C TYR A 91 11.49 -10.16 16.88
N ALA A 92 12.74 -10.47 16.51
CA ALA A 92 13.06 -10.80 15.12
C ALA A 92 12.55 -12.21 14.80
N GLU A 93 12.06 -12.44 13.59
CA GLU A 93 11.62 -13.77 13.17
C GLU A 93 12.66 -14.44 12.25
N PRO A 94 12.94 -15.75 12.43
CA PRO A 94 12.44 -16.61 13.51
C PRO A 94 13.14 -16.31 14.86
N HIS A 95 12.43 -16.52 15.97
CA HIS A 95 13.00 -16.53 17.32
C HIS A 95 12.66 -17.84 18.06
N ALA A 96 13.49 -18.21 19.03
CA ALA A 96 13.21 -19.35 19.89
C ALA A 96 12.21 -19.01 20.99
N VAL A 97 11.46 -20.01 21.48
CA VAL A 97 10.58 -19.83 22.64
C VAL A 97 11.43 -19.48 23.86
N GLY A 98 11.09 -18.39 24.54
CA GLY A 98 11.82 -17.91 25.72
C GLY A 98 13.07 -17.08 25.40
N GLU A 99 13.36 -16.83 24.13
CA GLU A 99 14.35 -15.83 23.74
C GLU A 99 13.91 -14.45 24.26
N PRO A 100 14.84 -13.61 24.79
CA PRO A 100 14.49 -12.26 25.21
C PRO A 100 14.01 -11.41 24.03
N ALA A 101 13.18 -10.41 24.33
CA ALA A 101 12.77 -9.45 23.32
C ALA A 101 13.97 -8.67 22.78
N LEU A 102 13.99 -8.44 21.47
CA LEU A 102 15.00 -7.60 20.84
C LEU A 102 14.84 -6.13 21.23
N LEU A 103 13.59 -5.66 21.31
CA LEU A 103 13.23 -4.30 21.72
C LEU A 103 12.02 -4.34 22.66
N GLU A 104 12.02 -3.47 23.67
CA GLU A 104 10.89 -3.22 24.58
C GLU A 104 10.60 -1.72 24.63
N PRO A 105 10.13 -1.12 23.52
CA PRO A 105 9.90 0.31 23.46
C PRO A 105 8.78 0.72 24.42
N PRO A 106 8.92 1.84 25.15
CA PRO A 106 7.90 2.30 26.08
C PRO A 106 6.64 2.74 25.32
N LEU A 107 5.48 2.31 25.81
CA LEU A 107 4.19 2.76 25.28
C LEU A 107 3.86 4.15 25.82
N GLN A 108 3.40 5.02 24.92
CA GLN A 108 2.91 6.37 25.21
C GLN A 108 1.48 6.53 24.67
N PRO A 109 0.64 7.35 25.32
CA PRO A 109 -0.69 7.64 24.82
C PRO A 109 -0.58 8.57 23.61
N ILE A 110 -1.14 8.16 22.48
CA ILE A 110 -1.14 8.98 21.26
C ILE A 110 -2.57 9.27 20.77
N GLN A 111 -2.67 10.18 19.81
CA GLN A 111 -3.87 10.41 19.02
C GLN A 111 -3.56 10.07 17.56
N ALA A 112 -4.32 9.18 16.98
CA ALA A 112 -4.17 8.77 15.59
C ALA A 112 -5.55 8.45 15.00
N GLU A 113 -5.78 8.87 13.76
CA GLU A 113 -7.08 8.78 13.10
C GLU A 113 -8.22 9.32 14.00
N ARG A 114 -9.18 8.45 14.36
CA ARG A 114 -10.30 8.75 15.25
C ARG A 114 -10.08 8.30 16.70
N TYR A 115 -8.93 7.71 17.01
CA TYR A 115 -8.63 7.15 18.31
C TYR A 115 -7.85 8.13 19.19
N GLN A 116 -8.17 8.14 20.49
CA GLN A 116 -7.54 9.03 21.45
C GLN A 116 -6.96 8.23 22.62
N GLY A 117 -5.75 8.60 23.02
CA GLY A 117 -5.04 8.00 24.15
C GLY A 117 -4.74 6.52 23.96
N ILE A 118 -4.66 6.03 22.72
CA ILE A 118 -4.33 4.63 22.44
C ILE A 118 -2.83 4.36 22.65
N PRO A 119 -2.42 3.11 22.91
CA PRO A 119 -1.01 2.76 23.00
C PRO A 119 -0.30 3.00 21.67
N GLY A 120 0.78 3.78 21.71
CA GLY A 120 1.73 3.94 20.61
C GLY A 120 3.16 3.95 21.11
N ALA A 121 4.12 3.66 20.23
CA ALA A 121 5.54 3.67 20.53
C ALA A 121 6.34 4.11 19.30
N GLU A 122 7.44 4.81 19.54
CA GLU A 122 8.49 4.98 18.54
C GLU A 122 9.39 3.75 18.53
N VAL A 123 9.66 3.22 17.35
CA VAL A 123 10.43 2.01 17.13
C VAL A 123 11.46 2.26 16.03
N THR A 124 12.69 1.82 16.24
CA THR A 124 13.71 1.77 15.19
C THR A 124 14.12 0.31 14.99
N PHE A 125 13.65 -0.30 13.91
CA PHE A 125 14.02 -1.67 13.59
C PHE A 125 15.47 -1.73 13.12
N PRO A 126 16.35 -2.56 13.71
CA PRO A 126 17.78 -2.47 13.43
C PRO A 126 18.15 -3.03 12.05
N LYS A 127 17.37 -3.97 11.51
CA LYS A 127 17.65 -4.65 10.24
C LYS A 127 16.36 -4.87 9.45
N PRO A 128 16.45 -5.06 8.12
CA PRO A 128 15.32 -5.50 7.32
C PRO A 128 14.98 -6.95 7.66
N GLY A 129 13.71 -7.32 7.60
CA GLY A 129 13.25 -8.67 7.91
C GLY A 129 11.86 -8.73 8.53
N ALA A 130 11.43 -9.93 8.91
CA ALA A 130 10.19 -10.13 9.63
C ALA A 130 10.40 -9.94 11.13
N TYR A 131 9.45 -9.28 11.78
CA TYR A 131 9.42 -9.04 13.21
C TYR A 131 8.04 -9.41 13.77
N GLN A 132 8.01 -9.90 15.00
CA GLN A 132 6.79 -10.08 15.77
C GLN A 132 6.68 -8.98 16.82
N LEU A 133 5.61 -8.19 16.73
CA LEU A 133 5.22 -7.23 17.75
C LEU A 133 4.20 -7.91 18.65
N GLN A 134 4.60 -8.18 19.89
CA GLN A 134 3.76 -8.77 20.93
C GLN A 134 3.29 -7.67 21.86
N LEU A 135 2.00 -7.34 21.78
CA LEU A 135 1.33 -6.45 22.72
C LEU A 135 0.63 -7.28 23.79
N SER A 136 1.00 -7.10 25.05
CA SER A 136 0.35 -7.73 26.19
C SER A 136 -0.19 -6.69 27.16
N GLY A 137 -1.21 -7.05 27.94
CA GLY A 137 -1.75 -6.11 28.89
C GLY A 137 -2.75 -6.72 29.86
N LYS A 138 -2.93 -6.02 30.99
CA LYS A 138 -3.97 -6.28 31.98
C LYS A 138 -4.67 -4.97 32.34
N PRO A 139 -5.95 -5.01 32.73
CA PRO A 139 -6.66 -3.80 33.11
C PRO A 139 -6.01 -3.14 34.34
N VAL A 140 -6.06 -1.81 34.39
CA VAL A 140 -5.76 -1.06 35.61
C VAL A 140 -6.88 -1.26 36.64
N THR A 141 -8.14 -1.22 36.21
CA THR A 141 -9.31 -1.53 37.03
C THR A 141 -9.75 -2.97 36.79
N GLU A 142 -9.63 -3.83 37.78
CA GLU A 142 -9.99 -5.24 37.69
C GLU A 142 -11.40 -5.46 37.13
N GLY A 143 -11.55 -6.51 36.31
CA GLY A 143 -12.82 -6.86 35.68
C GLY A 143 -13.24 -5.98 34.49
N SER A 144 -12.52 -4.90 34.19
CA SER A 144 -12.90 -4.01 33.09
C SER A 144 -12.66 -4.62 31.69
N PHE A 145 -11.65 -5.49 31.55
CA PHE A 145 -11.41 -6.41 30.44
C PHE A 145 -10.48 -7.54 30.90
N LYS A 146 -10.36 -8.64 30.15
CA LYS A 146 -9.47 -9.76 30.51
C LYS A 146 -8.02 -9.49 30.09
N PRO A 147 -7.02 -9.97 30.84
CA PRO A 147 -5.63 -9.94 30.38
C PRO A 147 -5.49 -10.57 28.99
N PHE A 148 -4.60 -10.02 28.17
CA PHE A 148 -4.45 -10.41 26.78
C PHE A 148 -2.98 -10.44 26.34
N GLU A 149 -2.75 -11.19 25.27
CA GLU A 149 -1.53 -11.18 24.46
C GLU A 149 -1.97 -11.23 22.99
N LEU A 150 -1.43 -10.32 22.18
CA LEU A 150 -1.71 -10.19 20.75
C LEU A 150 -0.39 -10.10 19.99
N LYS A 151 -0.26 -10.90 18.92
CA LYS A 151 0.95 -11.04 18.12
C LYS A 151 0.70 -10.60 16.69
N PHE A 152 1.49 -9.63 16.22
CA PHE A 152 1.44 -9.07 14.87
C PHE A 152 2.76 -9.32 14.18
N VAL A 153 2.73 -9.95 13.00
CA VAL A 153 3.92 -10.09 12.16
C VAL A 153 4.00 -8.89 11.23
N VAL A 154 5.15 -8.23 11.22
CA VAL A 154 5.46 -7.03 10.44
C VAL A 154 6.69 -7.32 9.60
N THR A 155 6.66 -6.91 8.33
CA THR A 155 7.85 -6.96 7.48
C THR A 155 8.47 -5.57 7.39
N VAL A 156 9.75 -5.49 7.73
CA VAL A 156 10.55 -4.27 7.69
C VAL A 156 11.40 -4.27 6.43
N ALA A 157 11.25 -3.22 5.63
CA ALA A 157 12.00 -3.03 4.40
C ALA A 157 13.42 -2.51 4.65
N THR A 158 14.26 -2.59 3.62
CA THR A 158 15.61 -2.00 3.63
C THR A 158 15.56 -0.50 3.89
N GLY A 159 16.30 -0.05 4.89
CA GLY A 159 16.52 1.36 5.25
C GLY A 159 17.35 2.13 4.23
N LYS A 160 17.54 3.44 4.48
CA LYS A 160 18.59 4.18 3.76
C LYS A 160 19.95 3.71 4.29
N ASN A 161 20.88 3.42 3.37
CA ASN A 161 22.26 3.22 3.75
C ASN A 161 22.80 4.57 4.24
N ILE A 162 23.01 4.72 5.54
CA ILE A 162 23.86 5.81 6.05
C ILE A 162 25.29 5.32 5.80
N ASP A 163 25.74 5.42 4.55
CA ASP A 163 27.16 5.29 4.24
C ASP A 163 27.88 6.40 5.04
N THR A 164 28.56 5.97 6.10
CA THR A 164 29.66 6.66 6.78
C THR A 164 29.60 8.19 6.81
N LEU A 165 29.20 8.76 7.95
CA LEU A 165 29.57 10.11 8.35
C LEU A 165 31.09 10.20 8.58
N GLN A 166 31.90 10.10 7.53
CA GLN A 166 33.32 10.50 7.51
C GLN A 166 33.89 10.51 6.08
N SER A 167 33.68 11.62 5.33
CA SER A 167 34.74 12.33 4.58
C SER A 167 34.23 13.67 4.00
N ARG A 168 35.01 14.71 4.27
CA ARG A 168 34.92 16.17 3.99
C ARG A 168 35.38 16.50 2.55
N PRO A 169 35.29 17.75 2.00
CA PRO A 169 34.39 18.90 2.17
C PRO A 169 33.56 19.22 0.88
N SER A 170 32.57 20.11 1.03
CA SER A 170 31.77 20.71 -0.04
C SER A 170 32.59 21.51 -1.05
N VAL A 171 32.62 21.06 -2.31
CA VAL A 171 32.98 21.89 -3.46
C VAL A 171 31.68 22.37 -4.09
N ASN A 172 31.56 23.70 -4.22
CA ASN A 172 30.42 24.37 -4.84
C ASN A 172 30.29 23.93 -6.31
N GLU A 173 29.11 23.44 -6.69
CA GLU A 173 28.72 23.37 -8.08
C GLU A 173 27.34 24.02 -8.23
N ASN A 174 27.35 25.21 -8.85
CA ASN A 174 26.17 25.96 -9.22
C ASN A 174 25.27 25.09 -10.11
N GLN A 175 24.03 24.91 -9.69
CA GLN A 175 22.99 24.36 -10.53
C GLN A 175 22.70 25.33 -11.68
N GLN A 176 23.04 24.92 -12.90
CA GLN A 176 22.57 25.59 -14.11
C GLN A 176 22.06 24.56 -15.11
N GLY A 177 20.74 24.55 -15.27
CA GLY A 177 20.04 24.20 -16.50
C GLY A 177 20.10 22.74 -16.91
N THR A 178 19.02 22.01 -16.62
CA THR A 178 18.63 20.76 -17.28
C THR A 178 18.72 20.90 -18.81
N THR A 179 19.80 20.40 -19.40
CA THR A 179 19.87 20.12 -20.84
C THR A 179 19.07 18.85 -21.10
N ILE A 180 18.00 18.99 -21.87
CA ILE A 180 17.20 17.87 -22.37
C ILE A 180 18.09 17.09 -23.36
N GLY A 181 18.70 16.01 -22.87
CA GLY A 181 19.47 15.07 -23.67
C GLY A 181 18.54 14.29 -24.62
N LEU A 182 18.57 14.69 -25.89
CA LEU A 182 18.01 13.97 -27.04
C LEU A 182 18.62 12.58 -27.18
N ALA A 183 18.00 11.52 -26.62
CA ALA A 183 18.35 10.15 -27.00
C ALA A 183 17.30 9.09 -26.61
N GLN A 184 16.06 9.16 -27.13
CA GLN A 184 15.27 7.95 -27.43
C GLN A 184 14.31 8.21 -28.62
N PRO A 185 14.64 7.82 -29.87
CA PRO A 185 13.82 8.15 -31.04
C PRO A 185 12.58 7.25 -31.25
N LEU A 186 12.16 6.45 -30.25
CA LEU A 186 11.10 5.45 -30.45
C LEU A 186 9.74 5.82 -29.85
N ILE A 187 9.67 6.84 -28.98
CA ILE A 187 8.39 7.23 -28.34
C ILE A 187 7.55 8.14 -29.25
N TRP A 188 8.18 8.92 -30.13
CA TRP A 188 7.47 9.85 -31.02
C TRP A 188 6.81 9.19 -32.25
N LEU A 189 7.27 8.00 -32.67
CA LEU A 189 6.65 7.23 -33.76
C LEU A 189 5.25 6.72 -33.38
N GLY A 190 5.03 6.34 -32.12
CA GLY A 190 3.72 5.87 -31.64
C GLY A 190 2.66 6.97 -31.63
N ILE A 191 3.04 8.20 -31.25
CA ILE A 191 2.11 9.34 -31.15
C ILE A 191 1.72 9.87 -32.55
N LEU A 192 2.63 9.79 -33.52
CA LEU A 192 2.36 10.21 -34.91
C LEU A 192 1.48 9.21 -35.68
N LEU A 193 1.63 7.91 -35.41
CA LEU A 193 0.79 6.87 -36.03
C LEU A 193 -0.66 6.87 -35.50
N LEU A 194 -0.87 7.22 -34.23
CA LEU A 194 -2.20 7.30 -33.63
C LEU A 194 -2.99 8.54 -34.09
N SER A 195 -2.34 9.68 -34.29
CA SER A 195 -3.00 10.91 -34.76
C SER A 195 -3.30 10.90 -36.27
N GLY A 196 -2.42 10.33 -37.10
CA GLY A 196 -2.65 10.20 -38.54
C GLY A 196 -3.77 9.22 -38.91
N GLY A 197 -3.89 8.09 -38.17
CA GLY A 197 -4.92 7.07 -38.43
C GLY A 197 -6.35 7.57 -38.17
N ILE A 198 -6.54 8.42 -37.15
CA ILE A 198 -7.84 9.00 -36.81
C ILE A 198 -8.30 9.99 -37.89
N LEU A 199 -7.39 10.81 -38.43
CA LEU A 199 -7.72 11.80 -39.46
C LEU A 199 -8.13 11.14 -40.79
N VAL A 200 -7.42 10.09 -41.20
CA VAL A 200 -7.77 9.32 -42.42
C VAL A 200 -9.11 8.60 -42.25
N PHE A 201 -9.39 8.06 -41.07
CA PHE A 201 -10.68 7.41 -40.78
C PHE A 201 -11.85 8.41 -40.83
N LEU A 202 -11.69 9.61 -40.26
CA LEU A 202 -12.73 10.64 -40.30
C LEU A 202 -13.01 11.14 -41.72
N VAL A 203 -11.98 11.37 -42.53
CA VAL A 203 -12.13 11.82 -43.93
C VAL A 203 -12.82 10.75 -44.79
N GLN A 204 -12.48 9.46 -44.60
CA GLN A 204 -13.15 8.37 -45.32
C GLN A 204 -14.62 8.20 -44.92
N THR A 205 -14.95 8.49 -43.67
CA THR A 205 -16.33 8.38 -43.17
C THR A 205 -17.20 9.53 -43.68
N MET A 206 -16.65 10.75 -43.80
CA MET A 206 -17.35 11.90 -44.37
C MET A 206 -17.57 11.77 -45.89
N LYS A 207 -16.65 11.17 -46.63
CA LYS A 207 -16.79 10.94 -48.08
C LYS A 207 -17.85 9.88 -48.43
N LYS A 208 -18.23 9.01 -47.48
CA LYS A 208 -19.22 7.95 -47.70
C LYS A 208 -20.68 8.38 -47.44
N ASN A 209 -20.87 9.54 -46.82
CA ASN A 209 -22.18 10.08 -46.44
C ASN A 209 -22.64 11.28 -47.29
N ASN A 210 -21.89 11.62 -48.35
CA ASN A 210 -22.33 12.47 -49.46
C ASN A 210 -22.43 11.61 -50.73
#